data_AF-A0A2E7DHY5-F1
#
_entry.id   AF-A0A2E7DHY5-F1
#
_cell.length_a   1.000
_cell.length_b   1.000
_cell.length_c   1.000
_cell.angle_alpha   90.00
_cell.angle_beta   90.00
_cell.angle_gamma   90.00
#
_symmetry.space_group_name_H-M   'P 1'
#
loop_
_entity.id
_entity.type
_entity.pdbx_description
1 polymer ?
#
loop_
_entity_poly.entity_id
_entity_poly.type
_entity_poly.pdbx_seq_one_letter_code
_entity_poly.pdbx_strand_id
1 'polypeptide(L)'
;MTVVIGNTPYAIENWSLGGMKIANYYGPLQPSDKTEIRILVPTTGPGALFQTNAEVSRYDSRDVSLSVSFQSLDILAQATLNRYMQERVVYGQA
;
A
#
# COMPACT_ATOMS: atom_id res chain seq x y z
N MET A 1 -1.04 0.48 -8.17
CA MET A 1 -1.99 0.41 -7.02
C MET A 1 -2.07 1.78 -6.37
N THR A 2 -3.16 2.02 -5.63
CA THR A 2 -3.39 3.30 -4.94
C THR A 2 -3.67 3.03 -3.48
N VAL A 3 -3.12 3.85 -2.59
CA VAL A 3 -3.45 3.87 -1.18
C VAL A 3 -4.11 5.20 -0.83
N VAL A 4 -5.13 5.17 0.01
CA VAL A 4 -5.81 6.36 0.52
C VAL A 4 -5.51 6.47 2.01
N ILE A 5 -4.89 7.58 2.40
CA ILE A 5 -4.60 7.93 3.80
C ILE A 5 -5.49 9.12 4.16
N GLY A 6 -6.33 8.96 5.18
CA GLY A 6 -7.43 9.90 5.41
C GLY A 6 -8.32 9.98 4.17
N ASN A 7 -8.35 11.13 3.50
CA ASN A 7 -9.10 11.35 2.26
C ASN A 7 -8.22 11.59 1.02
N THR A 8 -6.90 11.43 1.15
CA THR A 8 -5.96 11.74 0.06
C THR A 8 -5.44 10.46 -0.58
N PRO A 9 -5.59 10.30 -1.91
CA PRO A 9 -5.02 9.17 -2.64
C PRO A 9 -3.53 9.41 -2.94
N TYR A 10 -2.73 8.35 -2.82
CA TYR A 10 -1.31 8.32 -3.14
C TYR A 10 -0.97 7.09 -3.99
N ALA A 11 0.05 7.23 -4.84
CA ALA A 11 0.56 6.13 -5.65
C ALA A 11 1.46 5.21 -4.81
N ILE A 12 1.25 3.90 -4.94
CA ILE A 12 2.14 2.89 -4.35
C ILE A 12 3.27 2.61 -5.34
N GLU A 13 4.51 2.88 -4.93
CA GLU A 13 5.73 2.67 -5.72
C GLU A 13 6.19 1.21 -5.64
N ASN A 14 6.22 0.65 -4.43
CA ASN A 14 6.61 -0.74 -4.18
C ASN A 14 5.78 -1.32 -3.04
N TRP A 15 5.59 -2.64 -2.99
CA TRP A 15 4.74 -3.31 -2.02
C TRP A 15 5.14 -4.77 -1.80
N SER A 16 4.75 -5.30 -0.65
CA SER A 16 4.84 -6.72 -0.29
C SER A 16 3.70 -7.06 0.68
N LEU A 17 3.63 -8.31 1.15
CA LEU A 17 2.71 -8.67 2.24
C LEU A 17 3.09 -8.03 3.59
N GLY A 18 4.29 -7.47 3.73
CA GLY A 18 4.75 -6.80 4.95
C GLY A 18 4.49 -5.29 4.97
N GLY A 19 4.19 -4.66 3.83
CA GLY A 19 4.05 -3.22 3.76
C GLY A 19 4.20 -2.65 2.36
N MET A 20 4.34 -1.33 2.27
CA MET A 20 4.48 -0.63 0.99
C MET A 20 5.33 0.63 1.10
N LYS A 21 5.84 1.08 -0.04
CA LYS A 21 6.44 2.40 -0.26
C LYS A 21 5.47 3.26 -1.07
N ILE A 22 5.21 4.46 -0.58
CA ILE A 22 4.30 5.45 -1.14
C ILE A 22 5.15 6.60 -1.69
N ALA A 23 4.93 6.98 -2.95
CA ALA A 23 5.64 8.09 -3.58
C ALA A 23 4.90 9.42 -3.40
N ASN A 24 5.64 10.53 -3.44
CA ASN A 24 5.11 11.90 -3.39
C ASN A 24 4.17 12.14 -2.19
N TYR A 25 4.57 11.66 -1.01
CA TYR A 25 3.80 11.79 0.22
C TYR A 25 4.04 13.16 0.89
N TYR A 26 3.05 14.05 0.79
CA TYR A 26 3.07 15.39 1.41
C TYR A 26 2.16 15.49 2.66
N GLY A 27 1.85 14.37 3.30
CA GLY A 27 1.03 14.35 4.51
C GLY A 27 1.84 14.52 5.80
N PRO A 28 1.17 14.55 6.96
CA PRO A 28 1.82 14.85 8.23
C PRO A 28 2.51 13.65 8.91
N LEU A 29 2.28 12.41 8.44
CA LEU A 29 2.74 11.22 9.15
C LEU A 29 4.27 11.13 9.23
N GLN A 30 4.76 10.74 10.40
CA GLN A 30 6.16 10.56 10.75
C GLN A 30 6.45 9.10 11.12
N PRO A 31 7.73 8.67 11.14
CA PRO A 31 8.10 7.33 11.62
C PRO A 31 7.49 7.00 12.99
N SER A 32 7.06 5.75 13.16
CA SER A 32 6.30 5.22 14.31
C SER A 32 4.84 5.67 14.43
N ASP A 33 4.36 6.58 13.58
CA ASP A 33 2.93 6.89 13.54
C ASP A 33 2.14 5.69 13.03
N LYS A 34 0.97 5.48 13.63
CA LYS A 34 0.00 4.45 13.22
C LYS A 34 -1.14 5.13 12.49
N THR A 35 -1.57 4.54 11.39
CA THR A 35 -2.65 5.09 10.58
C THR A 35 -3.47 3.98 9.95
N GLU A 36 -4.75 4.24 9.77
CA GLU A 36 -5.62 3.39 8.97
C GLU A 36 -5.53 3.80 7.50
N ILE A 37 -5.34 2.81 6.63
CA ILE A 37 -5.21 3.03 5.19
C ILE A 37 -6.20 2.17 4.42
N ARG A 38 -6.64 2.70 3.28
CA ARG A 38 -7.48 1.98 2.32
C ARG A 38 -6.70 1.75 1.04
N ILE A 39 -6.68 0.52 0.53
CA ILE A 39 -5.84 0.13 -0.59
C ILE A 39 -6.71 -0.34 -1.74
N LEU A 40 -6.56 0.32 -2.89
CA LEU A 40 -7.18 -0.07 -4.16
C LEU A 40 -6.18 -0.88 -4.99
N VAL A 41 -6.53 -2.15 -5.20
CA VAL A 41 -5.77 -3.12 -5.99
C VAL A 41 -6.46 -3.28 -7.36
N PRO A 42 -5.80 -2.91 -8.47
CA PRO A 42 -6.33 -3.08 -9.81
C PRO A 42 -6.11 -4.54 -10.25
N THR A 43 -7.05 -5.41 -9.93
CA THR A 43 -7.06 -6.81 -10.41
C THR A 43 -7.71 -6.91 -11.79
N THR A 44 -7.48 -8.02 -12.51
CA THR A 44 -8.23 -8.33 -13.74
C THR A 44 -9.72 -8.57 -13.41
N GLY A 45 -10.56 -7.53 -13.51
CA GLY A 45 -11.98 -7.54 -13.12
C GLY A 45 -12.37 -6.31 -12.28
N PRO A 46 -13.43 -6.38 -11.46
CA PRO A 46 -13.72 -5.34 -10.46
C PRO A 46 -12.50 -5.19 -9.54
N GLY A 47 -11.94 -3.99 -9.45
CA GLY A 47 -10.82 -3.71 -8.55
C GLY A 47 -11.18 -4.07 -7.11
N ALA A 48 -10.21 -4.51 -6.32
CA ALA A 48 -10.41 -4.85 -4.93
C ALA A 48 -10.05 -3.66 -4.04
N LEU A 49 -10.88 -3.41 -3.03
CA LEU A 49 -10.65 -2.40 -2.00
C LEU A 49 -10.63 -3.11 -0.64
N PHE A 50 -9.58 -2.86 0.15
CA PHE A 50 -9.55 -3.30 1.53
C PHE A 50 -8.94 -2.23 2.44
N GLN A 51 -9.18 -2.36 3.74
CA GLN A 51 -8.72 -1.45 4.78
C GLN A 51 -7.82 -2.20 5.76
N THR A 52 -6.77 -1.54 6.25
CA THR A 52 -5.86 -2.12 7.25
C THR A 52 -5.17 -1.03 8.07
N ASN A 53 -4.63 -1.41 9.23
CA ASN A 53 -3.75 -0.56 10.03
C ASN A 53 -2.30 -0.72 9.56
N ALA A 54 -1.61 0.39 9.41
CA ALA A 54 -0.21 0.43 9.06
C ALA A 54 0.57 1.34 10.02
N GLU A 55 1.84 1.03 10.20
CA GLU A 55 2.77 1.83 10.95
C GLU A 55 3.84 2.39 10.02
N VAL A 56 4.15 3.68 10.14
CA VAL A 56 5.19 4.30 9.33
C VAL A 56 6.55 3.79 9.80
N SER A 57 7.27 3.15 8.90
CA SER A 57 8.63 2.67 9.18
C SER A 57 9.69 3.70 8.80
N ARG A 58 9.44 4.51 7.76
CA ARG A 58 10.38 5.55 7.30
C ARG A 58 9.67 6.64 6.50
N TYR A 59 10.12 7.88 6.66
CA TYR A 59 9.88 8.97 5.72
C TYR A 59 11.22 9.40 5.12
N ASP A 60 11.31 9.51 3.79
CA ASP A 60 12.50 10.00 3.10
C ASP A 60 12.19 11.34 2.43
N SER A 61 12.82 12.41 2.93
CA SER A 61 12.61 13.76 2.44
C SER A 61 13.29 14.03 1.08
N ARG A 62 14.18 13.15 0.61
CA ARG A 62 14.91 13.38 -0.65
C ARG A 62 14.04 13.06 -1.87
N ASP A 63 13.28 11.96 -1.80
CA ASP A 63 12.35 11.54 -2.84
C ASP A 63 10.87 11.72 -2.42
N VAL A 64 10.64 12.33 -1.25
CA VAL A 64 9.31 12.60 -0.69
C VAL A 64 8.48 11.32 -0.64
N SER A 65 9.05 10.27 -0.05
CA SER A 65 8.42 8.96 0.04
C SER A 65 8.15 8.51 1.48
N LEU A 66 7.10 7.72 1.65
CA LEU A 66 6.69 7.15 2.92
C LEU A 66 6.66 5.63 2.83
N SER A 67 7.43 4.96 3.66
CA SER A 67 7.36 3.51 3.83
C SER A 67 6.52 3.17 5.04
N VAL A 68 5.60 2.23 4.88
CA VAL A 68 4.73 1.74 5.95
C VAL A 68 4.77 0.22 6.02
N SER A 69 4.61 -0.31 7.22
CA SER A 69 4.48 -1.74 7.50
C SER A 69 3.06 -2.05 7.92
N PHE A 70 2.47 -3.11 7.37
CA PHE A 70 1.14 -3.56 7.79
C PHE A 70 1.22 -4.17 9.18
N GLN A 71 0.31 -3.77 10.07
CA GLN A 71 0.25 -4.39 11.40
C GLN A 71 -0.46 -5.74 11.34
N SER A 72 -1.54 -5.82 10.57
CA SER A 72 -2.26 -7.07 10.33
C SER A 72 -3.06 -6.96 9.04
N LEU A 73 -2.78 -7.86 8.10
CA LEU A 73 -3.64 -8.08 6.95
C LEU A 73 -4.58 -9.24 7.27
N ASP A 74 -5.89 -9.05 7.08
CA ASP A 74 -6.82 -10.16 7.15
C ASP A 74 -6.62 -11.14 5.96
N ILE A 75 -7.26 -12.30 6.04
CA ILE A 75 -7.11 -13.36 5.05
C ILE A 75 -7.54 -12.88 3.65
N LEU A 76 -8.54 -12.00 3.55
CA LEU A 76 -9.05 -11.50 2.28
C LEU A 76 -8.09 -10.50 1.64
N ALA A 77 -7.51 -9.58 2.44
CA ALA A 77 -6.50 -8.64 2.01
C ALA A 77 -5.22 -9.37 1.54
N GLN A 78 -4.78 -10.38 2.29
CA GLN A 78 -3.65 -11.23 1.89
C GLN A 78 -3.94 -11.96 0.59
N ALA A 79 -5.11 -12.61 0.46
CA ALA A 79 -5.50 -13.30 -0.76
C ALA A 79 -5.57 -12.36 -1.97
N THR A 80 -6.08 -11.14 -1.77
CA THR A 80 -6.17 -10.09 -2.80
C THR A 80 -4.78 -9.65 -3.28
N LEU A 81 -3.88 -9.33 -2.36
CA LEU A 81 -2.50 -8.94 -2.69
C LEU A 81 -1.74 -10.08 -3.36
N ASN A 82 -1.89 -11.31 -2.88
CA ASN A 82 -1.27 -12.49 -3.49
C ASN A 82 -1.77 -12.73 -4.91
N ARG A 83 -3.09 -12.65 -5.13
CA ARG A 83 -3.67 -12.76 -6.46
C ARG A 83 -3.10 -11.69 -7.39
N TYR A 84 -3.04 -10.45 -6.94
CA TYR A 84 -2.46 -9.36 -7.73
C TYR A 84 -0.96 -9.60 -8.04
N MET A 85 -0.19 -10.14 -7.09
CA MET A 85 1.20 -10.55 -7.32
C MET A 85 1.30 -11.57 -8.46
N GLN A 86 0.48 -12.61 -8.40
CA GLN A 86 0.44 -13.68 -9.41
C GLN A 86 0.04 -13.14 -10.78
N GLU A 87 -0.97 -12.27 -10.85
CA GLU A 87 -1.36 -11.60 -12.09
C GLU A 87 -0.20 -10.80 -12.68
N ARG A 88 0.55 -10.03 -11.88
CA ARG A 88 1.70 -9.24 -12.36
C ARG A 88 2.85 -10.12 -12.87
N VAL A 89 3.10 -11.26 -12.23
CA VAL A 89 4.10 -12.25 -12.69
C VAL A 89 3.68 -12.89 -14.00
N VAL A 90 2.42 -13.33 -14.11
CA VAL A 90 1.90 -14.00 -15.33
C VAL A 90 1.83 -13.04 -16.51
N TYR A 91 1.45 -11.79 -16.29
CA TYR A 91 1.31 -10.78 -17.35
C TYR A 91 2.58 -9.93 -17.56
N GLY A 92 3.71 -10.27 -16.92
CA GLY A 92 5.02 -9.70 -17.21
C GLY A 92 5.17 -8.20 -16.93
N GLN A 93 4.40 -7.64 -16.00
CA GLN A 93 4.48 -6.22 -15.63
C GLN A 93 5.26 -5.97 -14.33
N ALA A 94 6.36 -6.72 -14.14
CA ALA A 94 7.29 -6.53 -13.04
C ALA A 94 8.20 -5.32 -13.29
#